data_AF-A0A4R0YIX2-F1
#
_entry.id   AF-A0A4R0YIX2-F1
#
_cell.length_a   1.000
_cell.length_b   1.000
_cell.length_c   1.000
_cell.angle_alpha   90.00
_cell.angle_beta   90.00
_cell.angle_gamma   90.00
#
_symmetry.space_group_name_H-M   'P 1'
#
loop_
_entity.id
_entity.type
_entity.pdbx_description
1 polymer ?
#
loop_
_entity_poly.entity_id
_entity_poly.type
_entity_poly.pdbx_seq_one_letter_code
_entity_poly.pdbx_strand_id
1 'polypeptide(L)'
;MSETLLNHQDISATAPAPLGVAGWLCRVLIVGMAWLILGMAFMPAGVSYNPGKLYQRLLGLTLYLPAFVLLLMQPRRIVPFWRQSLMPWVLLLLAWASVTLFWGHAGRKEDVLGHNVSIVLFLFAWQQALGGQQDWTKRLLVICGLGMAVAASIAIVLDLINPVADARLEGFGVMANANLAAGGMGAALMWLWPWRADDKRWMALKWVAIAVLAFGVLLTFARSAMAAMFLAVIAMTLCTGGRRAWWFAGALAVLALVGMVAGADLLLARGLSLRPEIFARATTLFLEHPWLGVGQGTPIQLTAGHETLTHAHNMFSQLAIELGLPGLLLWTGIWLAVGWKGWTHRHDPLGRVVLGLWLFGTVLVQFDLPYLLASPRPTWLFTWLPLALCLSLEQRSLTPSANPA
;
A
#
# COMPACT_ATOMS: atom_id res chain seq x y z
N MET A 1 18.77 -4.17 73.79
CA MET A 1 17.64 -5.13 73.68
C MET A 1 16.78 -4.71 72.52
N SER A 2 16.47 -5.47 71.49
CA SER A 2 16.92 -6.77 70.97
C SER A 2 16.41 -6.78 69.52
N GLU A 3 17.29 -7.05 68.56
CA GLU A 3 17.21 -8.20 67.65
C GLU A 3 15.95 -8.24 66.76
N THR A 4 16.06 -7.92 65.47
CA THR A 4 16.40 -8.80 64.32
C THR A 4 15.11 -9.19 63.58
N LEU A 5 15.03 -8.88 62.29
CA LEU A 5 14.73 -9.86 61.24
C LEU A 5 14.84 -9.22 59.86
N LEU A 6 15.83 -9.72 59.12
CA LEU A 6 16.01 -9.60 57.68
C LEU A 6 14.72 -9.98 56.94
N ASN A 7 14.44 -9.30 55.83
CA ASN A 7 14.06 -10.06 54.65
C ASN A 7 14.57 -9.42 53.37
N HIS A 8 15.44 -10.19 52.70
CA HIS A 8 15.82 -10.05 51.30
C HIS A 8 14.56 -10.05 50.43
N GLN A 9 14.41 -9.09 49.54
CA GLN A 9 13.83 -9.38 48.23
C GLN A 9 14.64 -8.67 47.15
N ASP A 10 15.32 -9.51 46.38
CA ASP A 10 15.99 -9.20 45.14
C ASP A 10 15.07 -8.41 44.22
N ILE A 11 15.51 -7.21 43.84
CA ILE A 11 15.10 -6.59 42.57
C ILE A 11 15.79 -7.40 41.48
N SER A 12 15.26 -8.60 41.25
CA SER A 12 15.50 -9.31 40.01
C SER A 12 14.91 -8.44 38.90
N ALA A 13 15.78 -7.87 38.08
CA ALA A 13 15.41 -7.38 36.77
C ALA A 13 14.70 -8.55 36.08
N THR A 14 13.38 -8.47 35.98
CA THR A 14 12.56 -9.48 35.32
C THR A 14 12.97 -9.49 33.85
N ALA A 15 13.86 -10.42 33.51
CA ALA A 15 14.12 -10.75 32.12
C ALA A 15 12.76 -10.98 31.45
N PRO A 16 12.48 -10.36 30.29
CA PRO A 16 11.19 -10.53 29.63
C PRO A 16 10.96 -12.02 29.42
N ALA A 17 9.83 -12.53 29.92
CA ALA A 17 9.48 -13.95 29.82
C ALA A 17 9.69 -14.43 28.38
N PRO A 18 10.26 -15.65 28.18
CA PRO A 18 10.54 -16.15 26.85
C PRO A 18 9.25 -16.14 26.03
N LEU A 19 9.28 -15.48 24.88
CA LEU A 19 8.14 -15.40 23.98
C LEU A 19 7.75 -16.83 23.60
N GLY A 20 6.52 -17.23 23.91
CA GLY A 20 5.97 -18.45 23.34
C GLY A 20 6.07 -18.43 21.81
N VAL A 21 6.09 -19.59 21.18
CA VAL A 21 6.32 -19.75 19.72
C VAL A 21 5.43 -18.81 18.89
N ALA A 22 4.17 -18.61 19.27
CA ALA A 22 3.26 -17.67 18.61
C ALA A 22 3.71 -16.20 18.70
N GLY A 23 4.26 -15.78 19.84
CA GLY A 23 4.80 -14.43 20.03
C GLY A 23 6.07 -14.20 19.21
N TRP A 24 6.92 -15.22 19.08
CA TRP A 24 8.08 -15.17 18.18
C TRP A 24 7.63 -15.06 16.71
N LEU A 25 6.68 -15.89 16.27
CA LEU A 25 6.12 -15.82 14.92
C LEU A 25 5.55 -14.43 14.60
N CYS A 26 4.80 -13.81 15.52
CA CYS A 26 4.30 -12.45 15.33
C CYS A 26 5.42 -11.42 15.11
N ARG A 27 6.57 -11.54 15.78
CA ARG A 27 7.72 -10.64 15.53
C ARG A 27 8.33 -10.88 14.15
N VAL A 28 8.45 -12.14 13.73
CA VAL A 28 8.92 -12.48 12.39
C VAL A 28 7.98 -11.90 11.33
N LEU A 29 6.66 -11.95 11.55
CA LEU A 29 5.67 -11.33 10.66
C LEU A 29 5.87 -9.81 10.52
N ILE A 30 6.17 -9.10 11.61
CA ILE A 30 6.47 -7.65 11.56
C ILE A 30 7.72 -7.39 10.70
N VAL A 31 8.77 -8.21 10.85
CA VAL A 31 9.96 -8.14 9.99
C VAL A 31 9.59 -8.42 8.54
N GLY A 32 8.73 -9.40 8.27
CA GLY A 32 8.22 -9.70 6.93
C GLY A 32 7.41 -8.56 6.30
N MET A 33 6.65 -7.80 7.10
CA MET A 33 5.94 -6.61 6.62
C MET A 33 6.89 -5.46 6.32
N ALA A 34 7.91 -5.26 7.17
CA ALA A 34 8.96 -4.28 6.89
C ALA A 34 9.70 -4.65 5.60
N TRP A 35 9.98 -5.94 5.40
CA TRP A 35 10.60 -6.47 4.19
C TRP A 35 9.71 -6.32 2.96
N LEU A 36 8.39 -6.51 3.08
CA LEU A 36 7.45 -6.25 1.98
C LEU A 36 7.60 -4.82 1.46
N ILE A 37 7.69 -3.83 2.36
CA ILE A 37 7.79 -2.42 1.98
C ILE A 37 9.20 -2.06 1.51
N LEU A 38 10.20 -2.27 2.37
CA LEU A 38 11.59 -1.85 2.12
C LEU A 38 12.28 -2.74 1.08
N GLY A 39 11.98 -4.04 1.06
CA GLY A 39 12.55 -4.95 0.08
C GLY A 39 12.21 -4.55 -1.36
N MET A 40 11.02 -3.99 -1.61
CA MET A 40 10.67 -3.46 -2.94
C MET A 40 11.54 -2.27 -3.36
N ALA A 41 11.99 -1.46 -2.40
CA ALA A 41 12.76 -0.25 -2.62
C ALA A 41 14.28 -0.49 -2.74
N PHE A 42 14.79 -1.64 -2.29
CA PHE A 42 16.24 -1.93 -2.28
C PHE A 42 16.63 -3.17 -3.09
N MET A 43 15.76 -4.17 -3.24
CA MET A 43 16.13 -5.43 -3.91
C MET A 43 15.98 -5.34 -5.42
N PRO A 44 16.93 -5.89 -6.21
CA PRO A 44 16.88 -5.84 -7.67
C PRO A 44 15.59 -6.44 -8.22
N ALA A 45 15.03 -5.81 -9.25
CA ALA A 45 13.92 -6.36 -10.02
C ALA A 45 14.41 -7.30 -11.11
N GLY A 46 13.51 -8.21 -11.52
CA GLY A 46 13.59 -8.92 -12.78
C GLY A 46 13.01 -8.12 -13.94
N VAL A 47 12.90 -8.77 -15.10
CA VAL A 47 12.31 -8.18 -16.32
C VAL A 47 10.91 -7.61 -16.05
N SER A 48 10.64 -6.43 -16.58
CA SER A 48 9.37 -5.69 -16.40
C SER A 48 9.05 -5.34 -14.93
N TYR A 49 10.10 -4.96 -14.17
CA TYR A 49 10.00 -4.54 -12.77
C TYR A 49 9.38 -5.61 -11.85
N ASN A 50 9.49 -6.88 -12.23
CA ASN A 50 8.97 -7.97 -11.42
C ASN A 50 9.81 -8.15 -10.16
N PRO A 51 9.20 -8.48 -9.00
CA PRO A 51 9.96 -8.71 -7.78
C PRO A 51 10.98 -9.83 -7.96
N GLY A 52 12.26 -9.56 -7.65
CA GLY A 52 13.34 -10.54 -7.82
C GLY A 52 13.16 -11.79 -6.94
N LYS A 53 13.81 -12.90 -7.33
CA LYS A 53 13.71 -14.19 -6.61
C LYS A 53 14.12 -14.08 -5.14
N LEU A 54 15.15 -13.29 -4.82
CA LEU A 54 15.60 -13.08 -3.45
C LEU A 54 14.53 -12.37 -2.61
N TYR A 55 13.94 -11.30 -3.14
CA TYR A 55 12.84 -10.59 -2.50
C TYR A 55 11.67 -11.53 -2.20
N GLN A 56 11.24 -12.33 -3.19
CA GLN A 56 10.14 -13.27 -3.03
C GLN A 56 10.44 -14.39 -2.03
N ARG A 57 11.66 -14.94 -2.02
CA ARG A 57 12.08 -15.98 -1.07
C ARG A 57 12.09 -15.47 0.36
N LEU A 58 12.70 -14.31 0.59
CA LEU A 58 12.73 -13.70 1.91
C LEU A 58 11.31 -13.36 2.37
N LEU A 59 10.48 -12.80 1.50
CA LEU A 59 9.08 -12.55 1.82
C LEU A 59 8.32 -13.84 2.15
N GLY A 60 8.58 -14.92 1.41
CA GLY A 60 8.06 -16.26 1.70
C GLY A 60 8.44 -16.74 3.09
N LEU A 61 9.71 -16.61 3.47
CA LEU A 61 10.24 -17.09 4.76
C LEU A 61 9.83 -16.21 5.95
N THR A 62 9.70 -14.90 5.77
CA THR A 62 9.44 -13.96 6.87
C THR A 62 7.97 -13.55 7.02
N LEU A 63 7.17 -13.69 5.96
CA LEU A 63 5.76 -13.28 5.97
C LEU A 63 4.82 -14.45 5.74
N TYR A 64 4.92 -15.13 4.60
CA TYR A 64 3.93 -16.14 4.21
C TYR A 64 4.02 -17.44 5.00
N LEU A 65 5.22 -18.00 5.14
CA LEU A 65 5.45 -19.23 5.89
C LEU A 65 5.09 -19.08 7.38
N PRO A 66 5.53 -18.03 8.10
CA PRO A 66 5.14 -17.85 9.50
C PRO A 66 3.63 -17.63 9.68
N ALA A 67 2.98 -16.93 8.73
CA ALA A 67 1.53 -16.74 8.77
C ALA A 67 0.78 -18.06 8.59
N PHE A 68 1.25 -18.89 7.65
CA PHE A 68 0.70 -20.22 7.42
C PHE A 68 0.92 -21.16 8.61
N VAL A 69 2.14 -21.19 9.18
CA VAL A 69 2.46 -21.97 10.38
C VAL A 69 1.58 -21.53 11.55
N LEU A 70 1.40 -20.22 11.77
CA LEU A 70 0.54 -19.70 12.83
C LEU A 70 -0.92 -20.14 12.63
N LEU A 71 -1.40 -20.15 11.39
CA LEU A 71 -2.73 -20.64 11.05
C LEU A 71 -2.89 -22.14 11.37
N LEU A 72 -1.89 -22.96 11.04
CA LEU A 72 -1.92 -24.40 11.34
C LEU A 72 -1.83 -24.70 12.84
N MET A 73 -0.98 -23.97 13.57
CA MET A 73 -0.80 -24.13 15.01
C MET A 73 -2.02 -23.67 15.80
N GLN A 74 -2.71 -22.63 15.32
CA GLN A 74 -3.85 -22.03 16.01
C GLN A 74 -5.01 -21.73 15.06
N PRO A 75 -5.68 -22.76 14.49
CA PRO A 75 -6.73 -22.58 13.47
C PRO A 75 -7.90 -21.73 13.96
N ARG A 76 -8.19 -21.73 15.26
CA ARG A 76 -9.24 -20.89 15.88
C ARG A 76 -9.02 -19.40 15.65
N ARG A 77 -7.78 -18.94 15.41
CA ARG A 77 -7.47 -17.54 15.08
C ARG A 77 -8.03 -17.08 13.74
N ILE A 78 -8.42 -18.02 12.89
CA ILE A 78 -9.10 -17.70 11.64
C ILE A 78 -10.51 -17.18 11.90
N VAL A 79 -11.20 -17.61 12.97
CA VAL A 79 -12.61 -17.22 13.18
C VAL A 79 -12.77 -15.69 13.35
N PRO A 80 -11.99 -14.99 14.20
CA PRO A 80 -12.04 -13.54 14.28
C PRO A 80 -11.60 -12.82 13.00
N PHE A 81 -10.75 -13.45 12.17
CA PHE A 81 -10.34 -12.89 10.89
C PHE A 81 -11.51 -12.78 9.91
N TRP A 82 -12.27 -13.86 9.75
CA TRP A 82 -13.37 -13.94 8.79
C TRP A 82 -14.61 -13.15 9.25
N ARG A 83 -14.75 -12.91 10.55
CA ARG A 83 -15.86 -12.13 11.13
C ARG A 83 -15.73 -10.61 10.94
N GLN A 84 -14.60 -10.11 10.46
CA GLN A 84 -14.46 -8.69 10.16
C GLN A 84 -15.31 -8.31 8.96
N SER A 85 -15.98 -7.17 9.02
CA SER A 85 -17.01 -6.76 8.05
C SER A 85 -16.58 -6.76 6.58
N LEU A 86 -15.30 -6.46 6.28
CA LEU A 86 -14.79 -6.45 4.91
C LEU A 86 -14.25 -7.81 4.44
N MET A 87 -13.91 -8.72 5.36
CA MET A 87 -13.22 -9.96 5.02
C MET A 87 -14.06 -10.91 4.14
N PRO A 88 -15.36 -11.15 4.43
CA PRO A 88 -16.20 -11.99 3.56
C PRO A 88 -16.25 -11.49 2.11
N TRP A 89 -16.30 -10.17 1.90
CA TRP A 89 -16.32 -9.58 0.55
C TRP A 89 -15.00 -9.75 -0.18
N VAL A 90 -13.88 -9.57 0.52
CA VAL A 90 -12.53 -9.82 -0.04
C VAL A 90 -12.39 -11.28 -0.42
N LEU A 91 -12.82 -12.20 0.44
CA LEU A 91 -12.76 -13.63 0.17
C LEU A 91 -13.70 -14.04 -0.97
N LEU A 92 -14.88 -13.43 -1.08
CA LEU A 92 -15.78 -13.63 -2.20
C LEU A 92 -15.15 -13.14 -3.52
N LEU A 93 -14.46 -11.99 -3.51
CA LEU A 93 -13.70 -11.49 -4.65
C LEU A 93 -12.59 -12.47 -5.06
N LEU A 94 -11.80 -12.95 -4.10
CA LEU A 94 -10.70 -13.88 -4.37
C LEU A 94 -11.21 -15.27 -4.80
N ALA A 95 -12.34 -15.72 -4.24
CA ALA A 95 -13.01 -16.95 -4.65
C ALA A 95 -13.53 -16.82 -6.08
N TRP A 96 -14.21 -15.72 -6.41
CA TRP A 96 -14.65 -15.42 -7.77
C TRP A 96 -13.48 -15.40 -8.74
N ALA A 97 -12.40 -14.68 -8.40
CA ALA A 97 -11.19 -14.62 -9.21
C ALA A 97 -10.59 -16.01 -9.45
N SER A 98 -10.56 -16.86 -8.42
CA SER A 98 -10.11 -18.26 -8.54
C SER A 98 -11.03 -19.11 -9.41
N VAL A 99 -12.34 -18.91 -9.34
CA VAL A 99 -13.32 -19.57 -10.21
C VAL A 99 -13.11 -19.15 -11.68
N THR A 100 -12.75 -17.89 -11.93
CA THR A 100 -12.48 -17.44 -13.31
C THR A 100 -11.29 -18.14 -13.98
N LEU A 101 -10.42 -18.80 -13.21
CA LEU A 101 -9.33 -19.62 -13.75
C LEU A 101 -9.82 -20.87 -14.49
N PHE A 102 -11.08 -21.29 -14.30
CA PHE A 102 -11.65 -22.43 -15.02
C PHE A 102 -11.81 -22.15 -16.52
N TRP A 103 -12.19 -20.93 -16.90
CA TRP A 103 -12.29 -20.49 -18.30
C TRP A 103 -11.15 -19.55 -18.74
N GLY A 104 -10.39 -19.01 -17.79
CA GLY A 104 -9.23 -18.18 -18.06
C GLY A 104 -8.07 -18.95 -18.68
N HIS A 105 -7.35 -18.27 -19.58
CA HIS A 105 -6.19 -18.80 -20.32
C HIS A 105 -4.87 -18.25 -19.75
N ALA A 106 -4.79 -18.16 -18.41
CA ALA A 106 -3.56 -17.77 -17.75
C ALA A 106 -2.44 -18.79 -18.02
N GLY A 107 -1.24 -18.29 -18.33
CA GLY A 107 -0.11 -19.16 -18.68
C GLY A 107 0.27 -20.14 -17.57
N ARG A 108 0.25 -19.70 -16.30
CA ARG A 108 0.51 -20.51 -15.11
C ARG A 108 -0.56 -20.27 -14.05
N LYS A 109 -1.62 -21.08 -14.06
CA LYS A 109 -2.79 -20.91 -13.18
C LYS A 109 -2.41 -21.03 -11.70
N GLU A 110 -1.41 -21.84 -11.38
CA GLU A 110 -0.86 -22.01 -10.04
C GLU A 110 -0.23 -20.73 -9.48
N ASP A 111 0.47 -19.95 -10.32
CA ASP A 111 1.06 -18.68 -9.91
C ASP A 111 -0.04 -17.65 -9.61
N VAL A 112 -1.09 -17.62 -10.45
CA VAL A 112 -2.25 -16.72 -10.28
C VAL A 112 -3.01 -17.05 -8.99
N LEU A 113 -3.25 -18.33 -8.71
CA LEU A 113 -3.84 -18.77 -7.45
C LEU A 113 -2.93 -18.42 -6.26
N GLY A 114 -1.62 -18.58 -6.42
CA GLY A 114 -0.61 -18.17 -5.44
C GLY A 114 -0.69 -16.69 -5.07
N HIS A 115 -1.00 -15.80 -6.02
CA HIS A 115 -1.24 -14.38 -5.74
C HIS A 115 -2.45 -14.17 -4.82
N ASN A 116 -3.57 -14.86 -5.10
CA ASN A 116 -4.78 -14.76 -4.28
C ASN A 116 -4.52 -15.26 -2.85
N VAL A 117 -3.81 -16.39 -2.71
CA VAL A 117 -3.38 -16.92 -1.39
C VAL A 117 -2.46 -15.94 -0.67
N SER A 118 -1.53 -15.30 -1.38
CA SER A 118 -0.60 -14.33 -0.81
C SER A 118 -1.33 -13.12 -0.21
N ILE A 119 -2.40 -12.65 -0.85
CA ILE A 119 -3.25 -11.56 -0.32
C ILE A 119 -3.90 -11.97 1.00
N VAL A 120 -4.51 -13.16 1.05
CA VAL A 120 -5.14 -13.67 2.29
C VAL A 120 -4.10 -13.83 3.40
N LEU A 121 -2.94 -14.40 3.10
CA LEU A 121 -1.85 -14.58 4.08
C LEU A 121 -1.31 -13.24 4.57
N PHE A 122 -1.19 -12.23 3.70
CA PHE A 122 -0.79 -10.88 4.09
C PHE A 122 -1.81 -10.23 5.03
N LEU A 123 -3.10 -10.27 4.70
CA LEU A 123 -4.16 -9.69 5.54
C LEU A 123 -4.27 -10.41 6.88
N PHE A 124 -4.14 -11.75 6.88
CA PHE A 124 -4.10 -12.54 8.11
C PHE A 124 -2.87 -12.21 8.95
N ALA A 125 -1.67 -12.19 8.34
CA ALA A 125 -0.44 -11.81 9.02
C ALA A 125 -0.55 -10.44 9.67
N TRP A 126 -1.07 -9.45 8.93
CA TRP A 126 -1.30 -8.09 9.42
C TRP A 126 -2.19 -8.08 10.65
N GLN A 127 -3.34 -8.74 10.55
CA GLN A 127 -4.28 -8.84 11.64
C GLN A 127 -3.65 -9.46 12.91
N GLN A 128 -2.91 -10.56 12.75
CA GLN A 128 -2.35 -11.30 13.89
C GLN A 128 -1.19 -10.57 14.56
N ALA A 129 -0.38 -9.86 13.79
CA ALA A 129 0.77 -9.14 14.32
C ALA A 129 0.43 -7.72 14.80
N LEU A 130 -0.50 -7.03 14.13
CA LEU A 130 -0.70 -5.58 14.28
C LEU A 130 -2.14 -5.14 14.53
N GLY A 131 -3.13 -6.04 14.37
CA GLY A 131 -4.55 -5.69 14.34
C GLY A 131 -5.09 -4.91 15.54
N GLY A 132 -4.54 -5.13 16.74
CA GLY A 132 -4.87 -4.37 17.96
C GLY A 132 -3.73 -3.53 18.54
N GLN A 133 -2.59 -3.43 17.86
CA GLN A 133 -1.35 -2.87 18.42
C GLN A 133 -0.96 -1.57 17.71
N GLN A 134 -1.70 -0.48 17.95
CA GLN A 134 -1.50 0.80 17.24
C GLN A 134 -0.07 1.34 17.35
N ASP A 135 0.60 1.15 18.49
CA ASP A 135 1.99 1.58 18.67
C ASP A 135 2.96 0.81 17.77
N TRP A 136 2.78 -0.49 17.63
CA TRP A 136 3.59 -1.31 16.72
C TRP A 136 3.30 -0.97 15.26
N THR A 137 2.03 -0.73 14.91
CA THR A 137 1.64 -0.26 13.57
C THR A 137 2.29 1.08 13.24
N LYS A 138 2.23 2.05 14.18
CA LYS A 138 2.90 3.34 14.05
C LYS A 138 4.41 3.16 13.86
N ARG A 139 5.07 2.37 14.73
CA ARG A 139 6.52 2.13 14.65
C ARG A 139 6.92 1.51 13.31
N LEU A 140 6.21 0.48 12.85
CA LEU A 140 6.46 -0.16 11.56
C LEU A 140 6.36 0.85 10.41
N LEU A 141 5.25 1.58 10.32
CA LEU A 141 5.03 2.56 9.25
C LEU A 141 6.04 3.70 9.28
N VAL A 142 6.41 4.19 10.47
CA VAL A 142 7.45 5.23 10.60
C VAL A 142 8.81 4.71 10.15
N ILE A 143 9.24 3.53 10.61
CA ILE A 143 10.52 2.93 10.20
C ILE A 143 10.53 2.71 8.69
N CYS A 144 9.45 2.16 8.12
CA CYS A 144 9.35 1.93 6.68
C CYS A 144 9.33 3.26 5.91
N GLY A 145 8.63 4.27 6.39
CA GLY A 145 8.60 5.60 5.77
C GLY A 145 9.98 6.28 5.78
N LEU A 146 10.71 6.18 6.88
CA LEU A 146 12.09 6.67 6.95
C LEU A 146 13.02 5.89 6.02
N GLY A 147 12.89 4.56 5.96
CA GLY A 147 13.66 3.74 5.01
C GLY A 147 13.35 4.07 3.55
N MET A 148 12.10 4.35 3.21
CA MET A 148 11.70 4.85 1.90
C MET A 148 12.31 6.23 1.59
N ALA A 149 12.40 7.12 2.58
CA ALA A 149 13.05 8.42 2.41
C ALA A 149 14.56 8.27 2.18
N VAL A 150 15.22 7.33 2.87
CA VAL A 150 16.63 6.99 2.60
C VAL A 150 16.79 6.46 1.17
N ALA A 151 15.93 5.54 0.72
CA ALA A 151 15.96 5.05 -0.65
C ALA A 151 15.77 6.21 -1.67
N ALA A 152 14.82 7.11 -1.41
CA ALA A 152 14.61 8.29 -2.25
C ALA A 152 15.84 9.22 -2.29
N SER A 153 16.48 9.50 -1.14
CA SER A 153 17.71 10.29 -1.10
C SER A 153 18.83 9.66 -1.93
N ILE A 154 19.02 8.34 -1.83
CA ILE A 154 20.03 7.63 -2.61
C ILE A 154 19.71 7.74 -4.10
N ALA A 155 18.44 7.58 -4.50
CA ALA A 155 18.02 7.73 -5.90
C ALA A 155 18.33 9.12 -6.43
N ILE A 156 17.99 10.16 -5.66
CA ILE A 156 18.24 11.56 -6.03
C ILE A 156 19.73 11.84 -6.18
N VAL A 157 20.56 11.37 -5.23
CA VAL A 157 22.01 11.56 -5.30
C VAL A 157 22.60 10.83 -6.51
N LEU A 158 22.14 9.61 -6.82
CA LEU A 158 22.64 8.87 -7.97
C LEU A 158 22.21 9.48 -9.29
N ASP A 159 20.98 10.00 -9.40
CA ASP A 159 20.49 10.72 -10.58
C ASP A 159 21.26 12.04 -10.80
N LEU A 160 21.68 12.73 -9.73
CA LEU A 160 22.55 13.91 -9.83
C LEU A 160 23.95 13.58 -10.36
N ILE A 161 24.48 12.39 -10.03
CA ILE A 161 25.81 11.95 -10.48
C ILE A 161 25.73 11.38 -11.90
N ASN A 162 24.70 10.60 -12.19
CA ASN A 162 24.48 9.92 -13.46
C ASN A 162 23.04 10.16 -13.92
N PRO A 163 22.74 11.30 -14.54
CA PRO A 163 21.39 11.63 -14.94
C PRO A 163 20.87 10.62 -15.98
N VAL A 164 19.69 10.08 -15.71
CA VAL A 164 19.01 9.19 -16.66
C VAL A 164 18.62 9.98 -17.91
N ALA A 165 18.75 9.38 -19.09
CA ALA A 165 18.52 10.05 -20.38
C ALA A 165 17.13 10.73 -20.49
N ASP A 166 16.10 10.16 -19.86
CA ASP A 166 14.74 10.69 -19.85
C ASP A 166 14.49 11.79 -18.80
N ALA A 167 15.52 12.18 -18.03
CA ALA A 167 15.46 13.18 -16.96
C ALA A 167 14.35 12.92 -15.91
N ARG A 168 14.01 11.64 -15.70
CA ARG A 168 13.05 11.22 -14.67
C ARG A 168 13.80 10.49 -13.57
N LEU A 169 13.54 10.87 -12.33
CA LEU A 169 13.99 10.08 -11.20
C LEU A 169 13.32 8.70 -11.24
N GLU A 170 14.14 7.67 -11.29
CA GLU A 170 13.73 6.28 -11.11
C GLU A 170 14.12 5.80 -9.71
N GLY A 171 13.35 4.86 -9.16
CA GLY A 171 13.70 4.21 -7.92
C GLY A 171 14.71 3.08 -8.14
N PHE A 172 14.83 2.20 -7.16
CA PHE A 172 15.60 0.97 -7.30
C PHE A 172 14.70 -0.24 -7.31
N GLY A 173 15.24 -1.34 -7.82
CA GLY A 173 14.62 -2.63 -7.62
C GLY A 173 13.25 -2.75 -8.27
N VAL A 174 12.26 -3.23 -7.50
CA VAL A 174 10.85 -3.35 -7.94
C VAL A 174 10.24 -1.98 -8.25
N MET A 175 10.83 -0.91 -7.72
CA MET A 175 10.46 0.47 -7.99
C MET A 175 11.38 1.16 -9.00
N ALA A 176 12.17 0.42 -9.79
CA ALA A 176 13.06 0.97 -10.83
C ALA A 176 12.32 1.55 -12.05
N ASN A 177 11.16 2.17 -11.83
CA ASN A 177 10.40 2.89 -12.81
C ASN A 177 9.84 4.14 -12.14
N ALA A 178 9.89 5.29 -12.81
CA ALA A 178 9.44 6.55 -12.26
C ALA A 178 8.00 6.54 -11.70
N ASN A 179 7.05 5.82 -12.34
CA ASN A 179 5.67 5.75 -11.85
C ASN A 179 5.55 4.87 -10.58
N LEU A 180 6.28 3.75 -10.54
CA LEU A 180 6.31 2.84 -9.38
C LEU A 180 7.00 3.50 -8.18
N ALA A 181 8.12 4.19 -8.42
CA ALA A 181 8.85 4.96 -7.42
C ALA A 181 7.98 6.07 -6.83
N ALA A 182 7.33 6.87 -7.68
CA ALA A 182 6.42 7.93 -7.24
C ALA A 182 5.23 7.38 -6.43
N GLY A 183 4.67 6.24 -6.84
CA GLY A 183 3.63 5.53 -6.09
C GLY A 183 4.09 5.12 -4.69
N GLY A 184 5.29 4.52 -4.58
CA GLY A 184 5.87 4.11 -3.29
C GLY A 184 6.20 5.31 -2.39
N MET A 185 6.85 6.34 -2.92
CA MET A 185 7.21 7.56 -2.17
C MET A 185 5.97 8.33 -1.71
N GLY A 186 4.97 8.48 -2.60
CA GLY A 186 3.71 9.14 -2.29
C GLY A 186 2.91 8.41 -1.21
N ALA A 187 2.83 7.08 -1.28
CA ALA A 187 2.23 6.27 -0.23
C ALA A 187 2.97 6.45 1.11
N ALA A 188 4.30 6.45 1.08
CA ALA A 188 5.12 6.67 2.27
C ALA A 188 4.88 8.02 2.93
N LEU A 189 4.73 9.06 2.12
CA LEU A 189 4.35 10.39 2.58
C LEU A 189 2.99 10.36 3.28
N MET A 190 1.98 9.72 2.67
CA MET A 190 0.62 9.66 3.21
C MET A 190 0.56 8.98 4.58
N TRP A 191 1.35 7.92 4.81
CA TRP A 191 1.34 7.25 6.11
C TRP A 191 2.23 7.91 7.15
N LEU A 192 3.26 8.70 6.77
CA LEU A 192 4.09 9.43 7.73
C LEU A 192 3.39 10.66 8.29
N TRP A 193 2.62 11.36 7.46
CA TRP A 193 2.02 12.65 7.80
C TRP A 193 1.22 12.67 9.12
N PRO A 194 0.25 11.76 9.37
CA PRO A 194 -0.73 11.94 10.45
C PRO A 194 -0.19 11.73 11.86
N TRP A 195 0.98 11.10 12.01
CA TRP A 195 1.53 10.75 13.31
C TRP A 195 2.10 11.96 14.05
N ARG A 196 1.73 12.11 15.32
CA ARG A 196 2.39 13.04 16.25
C ARG A 196 3.63 12.38 16.86
N ALA A 197 4.67 13.18 17.05
CA ALA A 197 5.89 12.81 17.77
C ALA A 197 6.07 13.83 18.90
N ASP A 198 6.35 13.34 20.11
CA ASP A 198 6.48 14.20 21.29
C ASP A 198 7.87 14.86 21.34
N ASP A 199 8.89 14.18 20.80
CA ASP A 199 10.25 14.67 20.68
C ASP A 199 10.43 15.55 19.42
N LYS A 200 10.96 16.76 19.62
CA LYS A 200 11.27 17.72 18.55
C LYS A 200 12.23 17.15 17.50
N ARG A 201 13.22 16.33 17.89
CA ARG A 201 14.19 15.71 16.97
C ARG A 201 13.49 14.71 16.05
N TRP A 202 12.65 13.85 16.61
CA TRP A 202 11.85 12.89 15.84
C TRP A 202 10.82 13.59 14.93
N MET A 203 10.24 14.69 15.40
CA MET A 203 9.37 15.53 14.58
C MET A 203 10.12 16.14 13.39
N ALA A 204 11.33 16.70 13.62
CA ALA A 204 12.16 17.26 12.57
C ALA A 204 12.57 16.19 11.54
N LEU A 205 13.04 15.04 12.00
CA LEU A 205 13.41 13.91 11.13
C LEU A 205 12.24 13.45 10.24
N LYS A 206 11.04 13.34 10.83
CA LYS A 206 9.81 13.01 10.09
C LYS A 206 9.52 14.03 8.98
N TRP A 207 9.60 15.32 9.28
CA TRP A 207 9.32 16.36 8.29
C TRP A 207 10.39 16.45 7.20
N VAL A 208 11.66 16.24 7.53
CA VAL A 208 12.73 16.09 6.54
C VAL A 208 12.46 14.90 5.63
N ALA A 209 12.07 13.74 6.18
CA ALA A 209 11.71 12.58 5.39
C ALA A 209 10.51 12.85 4.46
N ILE A 210 9.47 13.52 4.95
CA ILE A 210 8.32 13.95 4.14
C ILE A 210 8.76 14.88 3.00
N ALA A 211 9.64 15.83 3.27
CA ALA A 211 10.14 16.77 2.26
C ALA A 211 10.96 16.05 1.17
N VAL A 212 11.84 15.13 1.57
CA VAL A 212 12.61 14.29 0.63
C VAL A 212 11.69 13.45 -0.24
N LEU A 213 10.69 12.79 0.35
CA LEU A 213 9.72 11.97 -0.39
C LEU A 213 8.90 12.82 -1.37
N ALA A 214 8.41 13.99 -0.95
CA ALA A 214 7.68 14.91 -1.81
C ALA A 214 8.55 15.39 -2.98
N PHE A 215 9.79 15.78 -2.70
CA PHE A 215 10.74 16.21 -3.72
C PHE A 215 11.07 15.08 -4.70
N GLY A 216 11.30 13.86 -4.22
CA GLY A 216 11.48 12.67 -5.06
C GLY A 216 10.30 12.42 -5.99
N VAL A 217 9.05 12.52 -5.48
CA VAL A 217 7.84 12.41 -6.31
C VAL A 217 7.82 13.47 -7.42
N LEU A 218 8.20 14.71 -7.14
CA LEU A 218 8.27 15.76 -8.16
C LEU A 218 9.32 15.46 -9.24
N LEU A 219 10.50 14.98 -8.84
CA LEU A 219 11.59 14.62 -9.77
C LEU A 219 11.27 13.42 -10.66
N THR A 220 10.31 12.57 -10.30
CA THR A 220 9.85 11.47 -11.18
C THR A 220 9.08 11.96 -12.41
N PHE A 221 8.57 13.20 -12.36
CA PHE A 221 7.62 13.78 -13.32
C PHE A 221 6.40 12.88 -13.60
N ALA A 222 6.04 11.98 -12.67
CA ALA A 222 4.88 11.12 -12.77
C ALA A 222 3.59 11.92 -12.52
N ARG A 223 2.97 12.40 -13.61
CA ARG A 223 1.77 13.27 -13.61
C ARG A 223 0.66 12.77 -12.68
N SER A 224 0.34 11.48 -12.77
CA SER A 224 -0.68 10.82 -11.96
C SER A 224 -0.34 10.82 -10.47
N ALA A 225 0.91 10.51 -10.12
CA ALA A 225 1.38 10.48 -8.73
C ALA A 225 1.47 11.88 -8.10
N MET A 226 1.93 12.89 -8.85
CA MET A 226 1.94 14.28 -8.38
C MET A 226 0.50 14.77 -8.12
N ALA A 227 -0.41 14.57 -9.08
CA ALA A 227 -1.82 14.93 -8.91
C ALA A 227 -2.45 14.19 -7.72
N ALA A 228 -2.21 12.88 -7.59
CA ALA A 228 -2.66 12.08 -6.45
C ALA A 228 -2.14 12.61 -5.12
N MET A 229 -0.85 12.96 -5.04
CA MET A 229 -0.22 13.52 -3.84
C MET A 229 -0.83 14.86 -3.47
N PHE A 230 -0.93 15.82 -4.41
CA PHE A 230 -1.52 17.13 -4.13
C PHE A 230 -2.97 17.02 -3.70
N LEU A 231 -3.79 16.25 -4.41
CA LEU A 231 -5.21 16.05 -4.07
C LEU A 231 -5.36 15.41 -2.68
N ALA A 232 -4.57 14.37 -2.39
CA ALA A 232 -4.61 13.71 -1.10
C ALA A 232 -4.18 14.65 0.04
N VAL A 233 -3.08 15.40 -0.11
CA VAL A 233 -2.62 16.34 0.92
C VAL A 233 -3.62 17.48 1.12
N ILE A 234 -4.20 18.04 0.05
CA ILE A 234 -5.24 19.07 0.14
C ILE A 234 -6.45 18.53 0.90
N ALA A 235 -7.00 17.40 0.46
CA ALA A 235 -8.18 16.81 1.09
C ALA A 235 -7.93 16.44 2.56
N MET A 236 -6.76 15.86 2.87
CA MET A 236 -6.36 15.53 4.24
C MET A 236 -6.16 16.77 5.10
N THR A 237 -5.64 17.87 4.53
CA THR A 237 -5.51 19.15 5.24
C THR A 237 -6.88 19.74 5.53
N LEU A 238 -7.79 19.74 4.56
CA LEU A 238 -9.17 20.20 4.74
C LEU A 238 -9.93 19.39 5.81
N CYS A 239 -9.64 18.09 5.95
CA CYS A 239 -10.18 17.25 7.02
C CYS A 239 -9.79 17.71 8.43
N THR A 240 -8.69 18.47 8.60
CA THR A 240 -8.31 19.01 9.91
C THR A 240 -9.17 20.19 10.36
N GLY A 241 -9.90 20.81 9.43
CA GLY A 241 -10.83 21.91 9.71
C GLY A 241 -10.15 23.24 10.09
N GLY A 242 -10.98 24.27 10.24
CA GLY A 242 -10.55 25.62 10.65
C GLY A 242 -9.98 26.48 9.51
N ARG A 243 -9.94 27.81 9.75
CA ARG A 243 -9.53 28.81 8.75
C ARG A 243 -8.11 28.59 8.22
N ARG A 244 -7.18 28.13 9.07
CA ARG A 244 -5.79 27.85 8.67
C ARG A 244 -5.69 26.71 7.67
N ALA A 245 -6.48 25.65 7.83
CA ALA A 245 -6.50 24.53 6.89
C ALA A 245 -6.92 24.98 5.48
N TRP A 246 -7.91 25.86 5.38
CA TRP A 246 -8.33 26.46 4.10
C TRP A 246 -7.23 27.30 3.45
N TRP A 247 -6.52 28.12 4.22
CA TRP A 247 -5.38 28.89 3.70
C TRP A 247 -4.26 27.98 3.21
N PHE A 248 -3.89 26.96 3.97
CA PHE A 248 -2.86 25.99 3.55
C PHE A 248 -3.29 25.20 2.31
N ALA A 249 -4.55 24.74 2.26
CA ALA A 249 -5.10 24.07 1.09
C ALA A 249 -5.07 24.99 -0.15
N GLY A 250 -5.45 26.26 0.01
CA GLY A 250 -5.39 27.27 -1.05
C GLY A 250 -3.96 27.53 -1.53
N ALA A 251 -3.01 27.70 -0.61
CA ALA A 251 -1.60 27.89 -0.95
C ALA A 251 -1.02 26.68 -1.69
N LEU A 252 -1.36 25.46 -1.27
CA LEU A 252 -0.92 24.23 -1.91
C LEU A 252 -1.55 24.06 -3.30
N ALA A 253 -2.82 24.45 -3.48
CA ALA A 253 -3.48 24.46 -4.79
C ALA A 253 -2.84 25.46 -5.76
N VAL A 254 -2.50 26.66 -5.28
CA VAL A 254 -1.77 27.66 -6.08
C VAL A 254 -0.38 27.14 -6.43
N LEU A 255 0.34 26.53 -5.50
CA LEU A 255 1.65 25.94 -5.77
C LEU A 255 1.56 24.84 -6.84
N ALA A 256 0.56 23.97 -6.76
CA ALA A 256 0.31 22.93 -7.76
C ALA A 256 0.00 23.54 -9.14
N LEU A 257 -0.81 24.60 -9.19
CA LEU A 257 -1.13 25.32 -10.42
C LEU A 257 0.11 25.99 -11.03
N VAL A 258 0.90 26.69 -10.22
CA VAL A 258 2.16 27.33 -10.65
C VAL A 258 3.13 26.30 -11.18
N GLY A 259 3.30 25.17 -10.48
CA GLY A 259 4.14 24.06 -10.94
C GLY A 259 3.65 23.46 -12.26
N MET A 260 2.34 23.30 -12.43
CA MET A 260 1.73 22.83 -13.67
C MET A 260 1.98 23.79 -14.84
N VAL A 261 1.85 25.10 -14.61
CA VAL A 261 2.09 26.13 -15.64
C VAL A 261 3.58 26.24 -15.97
N ALA A 262 4.46 26.30 -14.96
CA ALA A 262 5.90 26.41 -15.16
C ALA A 262 6.50 25.16 -15.81
N GLY A 263 5.94 23.98 -15.54
CA GLY A 263 6.32 22.72 -16.16
C GLY A 263 5.52 22.35 -17.41
N ALA A 264 4.63 23.23 -17.91
CA ALA A 264 3.67 22.89 -18.95
C ALA A 264 4.36 22.37 -20.22
N ASP A 265 5.43 23.01 -20.69
CA ASP A 265 6.15 22.57 -21.87
C ASP A 265 6.76 21.17 -21.69
N LEU A 266 7.33 20.89 -20.52
CA LEU A 266 7.89 19.57 -20.20
C LEU A 266 6.79 18.49 -20.07
N LEU A 267 5.62 18.87 -19.56
CA LEU A 267 4.45 18.01 -19.40
C LEU A 267 3.71 17.74 -20.72
N LEU A 268 3.68 18.72 -21.63
CA LEU A 268 3.01 18.69 -22.93
C LEU A 268 3.91 18.11 -24.04
N ALA A 269 5.22 18.36 -23.99
CA ALA A 269 6.20 17.78 -24.93
C ALA A 269 6.19 16.25 -24.92
N ARG A 270 5.66 15.63 -23.86
CA ARG A 270 5.50 14.18 -23.71
C ARG A 270 4.21 13.62 -24.33
N GLY A 271 3.50 14.42 -25.12
CA GLY A 271 2.36 14.02 -25.94
C GLY A 271 1.04 13.81 -25.19
N LEU A 272 -0.05 13.77 -25.96
CA LEU A 272 -1.35 13.30 -25.51
C LEU A 272 -1.26 11.79 -25.29
N SER A 273 -1.58 11.32 -24.08
CA SER A 273 -1.54 9.90 -23.79
C SER A 273 -2.60 9.14 -24.60
N LEU A 274 -2.29 7.95 -25.10
CA LEU A 274 -3.24 7.02 -25.73
C LEU A 274 -4.35 6.53 -24.78
N ARG A 275 -4.37 7.00 -23.53
CA ARG A 275 -5.30 6.57 -22.46
C ARG A 275 -6.78 6.63 -22.83
N PRO A 276 -7.32 7.67 -23.51
CA PRO A 276 -8.72 7.65 -23.94
C PRO A 276 -9.02 6.50 -24.91
N GLU A 277 -8.12 6.22 -25.85
CA GLU A 277 -8.25 5.11 -26.80
C GLU A 277 -8.13 3.76 -26.09
N ILE A 278 -7.15 3.60 -25.19
CA ILE A 278 -6.98 2.42 -24.35
C ILE A 278 -8.25 2.16 -23.54
N PHE A 279 -8.83 3.19 -22.95
CA PHE A 279 -10.07 3.08 -22.18
C PHE A 279 -11.26 2.68 -23.05
N ALA A 280 -11.38 3.23 -24.26
CA ALA A 280 -12.41 2.84 -25.21
C ALA A 280 -12.27 1.36 -25.60
N ARG A 281 -11.04 0.91 -25.92
CA ARG A 281 -10.75 -0.50 -26.24
C ARG A 281 -10.98 -1.44 -25.07
N ALA A 282 -10.57 -1.03 -23.87
CA ALA A 282 -10.83 -1.78 -22.64
C ALA A 282 -12.34 -1.92 -22.38
N THR A 283 -13.11 -0.88 -22.68
CA THR A 283 -14.57 -0.90 -22.56
C THR A 283 -15.18 -1.86 -23.58
N THR A 284 -14.74 -1.84 -24.84
CA THR A 284 -15.19 -2.80 -25.86
C THR A 284 -14.94 -4.24 -25.42
N LEU A 285 -13.71 -4.54 -24.96
CA LEU A 285 -13.36 -5.89 -24.51
C LEU A 285 -14.16 -6.32 -23.28
N PHE A 286 -14.44 -5.40 -22.36
CA PHE A 286 -15.33 -5.67 -21.24
C PHE A 286 -16.77 -6.00 -21.70
N LEU A 287 -17.30 -5.26 -22.68
CA LEU A 287 -18.65 -5.46 -23.20
C LEU A 287 -18.82 -6.78 -23.96
N GLU A 288 -17.74 -7.40 -24.44
CA GLU A 288 -17.76 -8.75 -25.03
C GLU A 288 -18.01 -9.84 -23.97
N HIS A 289 -17.50 -9.65 -22.75
CA HIS A 289 -17.60 -10.62 -21.65
C HIS A 289 -18.02 -9.98 -20.31
N PRO A 290 -19.17 -9.27 -20.23
CA PRO A 290 -19.47 -8.38 -19.12
C PRO A 290 -19.71 -9.11 -17.80
N TRP A 291 -20.17 -10.36 -17.82
CA TRP A 291 -20.51 -11.11 -16.61
C TRP A 291 -19.33 -11.94 -16.09
N LEU A 292 -18.71 -12.73 -16.95
CA LEU A 292 -17.65 -13.66 -16.55
C LEU A 292 -16.25 -13.04 -16.62
N GLY A 293 -16.07 -11.99 -17.43
CA GLY A 293 -14.75 -11.54 -17.84
C GLY A 293 -13.99 -12.61 -18.63
N VAL A 294 -12.76 -12.28 -19.04
CA VAL A 294 -11.89 -13.20 -19.78
C VAL A 294 -11.10 -14.17 -18.87
N GLY A 295 -11.22 -14.00 -17.55
CA GLY A 295 -10.52 -14.79 -16.54
C GLY A 295 -9.26 -14.12 -16.01
N GLN A 296 -9.02 -14.27 -14.70
CA GLN A 296 -7.87 -13.71 -14.00
C GLN A 296 -6.54 -14.15 -14.64
N GLY A 297 -5.68 -13.20 -14.96
CA GLY A 297 -4.36 -13.48 -15.53
C GLY A 297 -4.37 -13.99 -16.98
N THR A 298 -5.53 -14.00 -17.65
CA THR A 298 -5.59 -14.21 -19.10
C THR A 298 -4.84 -13.06 -19.80
N PRO A 299 -3.87 -13.35 -20.69
CA PRO A 299 -3.20 -12.32 -21.47
C PRO A 299 -4.21 -11.58 -22.34
N ILE A 300 -4.21 -10.24 -22.27
CA ILE A 300 -5.03 -9.39 -23.13
C ILE A 300 -4.16 -8.56 -24.05
N GLN A 301 -4.72 -8.16 -25.18
CA GLN A 301 -4.08 -7.26 -26.13
C GLN A 301 -5.04 -6.11 -26.46
N LEU A 302 -4.60 -4.89 -26.22
CA LEU A 302 -5.32 -3.66 -26.52
C LEU A 302 -4.51 -2.87 -27.53
N THR A 303 -5.02 -2.71 -28.74
CA THR A 303 -4.38 -1.91 -29.78
C THR A 303 -4.84 -0.46 -29.71
N ALA A 304 -3.90 0.45 -29.50
CA ALA A 304 -4.14 1.90 -29.48
C ALA A 304 -3.05 2.61 -30.30
N GLY A 305 -3.45 3.35 -31.33
CA GLY A 305 -2.51 3.89 -32.32
C GLY A 305 -1.66 2.78 -32.97
N HIS A 306 -0.33 2.88 -32.84
CA HIS A 306 0.63 1.89 -33.35
C HIS A 306 1.15 0.93 -32.27
N GLU A 307 0.63 1.03 -31.04
CA GLU A 307 1.07 0.21 -29.90
C GLU A 307 0.08 -0.90 -29.57
N THR A 308 0.60 -2.08 -29.28
CA THR A 308 -0.16 -3.19 -28.70
C THR A 308 0.19 -3.31 -27.22
N LEU A 309 -0.78 -2.98 -26.37
CA LEU A 309 -0.62 -2.96 -24.92
C LEU A 309 -1.20 -4.23 -24.31
N THR A 310 -0.58 -4.69 -23.22
CA THR A 310 -0.97 -5.93 -22.53
C THR A 310 -1.87 -5.70 -21.32
N HIS A 311 -2.28 -4.46 -21.08
CA HIS A 311 -3.04 -4.06 -19.91
C HIS A 311 -3.75 -2.71 -20.10
N ALA A 312 -4.84 -2.49 -19.38
CA ALA A 312 -5.76 -1.36 -19.56
C ALA A 312 -5.29 -0.02 -18.97
N HIS A 313 -4.08 0.08 -18.40
CA HIS A 313 -3.54 1.26 -17.69
C HIS A 313 -4.47 1.91 -16.62
N ASN A 314 -5.55 1.22 -16.27
CA ASN A 314 -6.55 1.58 -15.27
C ASN A 314 -6.93 0.28 -14.56
N MET A 315 -6.79 0.25 -13.24
CA MET A 315 -7.02 -0.96 -12.45
C MET A 315 -8.48 -1.42 -12.49
N PHE A 316 -9.44 -0.50 -12.52
CA PHE A 316 -10.86 -0.84 -12.59
C PHE A 316 -11.24 -1.40 -13.96
N SER A 317 -10.72 -0.82 -15.05
CA SER A 317 -10.90 -1.36 -16.39
C SER A 317 -10.25 -2.74 -16.53
N GLN A 318 -9.03 -2.93 -16.01
CA GLN A 318 -8.36 -4.24 -15.99
C GLN A 318 -9.20 -5.27 -15.22
N LEU A 319 -9.70 -4.90 -14.05
CA LEU A 319 -10.52 -5.77 -13.23
C LEU A 319 -11.85 -6.13 -13.90
N ALA A 320 -12.48 -5.16 -14.57
CA ALA A 320 -13.70 -5.38 -15.34
C ALA A 320 -13.47 -6.37 -16.48
N ILE A 321 -12.37 -6.25 -17.22
CA ILE A 321 -11.99 -7.19 -18.28
C ILE A 321 -11.73 -8.58 -17.70
N GLU A 322 -10.91 -8.69 -16.66
CA GLU A 322 -10.48 -10.00 -16.13
C GLU A 322 -11.61 -10.74 -15.40
N LEU A 323 -12.38 -10.03 -14.57
CA LEU A 323 -13.34 -10.64 -13.63
C LEU A 323 -14.81 -10.29 -13.93
N GLY A 324 -15.07 -9.50 -14.96
CA GLY A 324 -16.41 -9.03 -15.28
C GLY A 324 -16.99 -8.09 -14.22
N LEU A 325 -18.29 -7.85 -14.35
CA LEU A 325 -19.09 -7.02 -13.46
C LEU A 325 -19.07 -7.53 -12.00
N PRO A 326 -19.12 -8.84 -11.70
CA PRO A 326 -19.04 -9.31 -10.31
C PRO A 326 -17.75 -8.88 -9.61
N GLY A 327 -16.59 -9.06 -10.27
CA GLY A 327 -15.31 -8.65 -9.70
C GLY A 327 -15.21 -7.13 -9.54
N LEU A 328 -15.67 -6.37 -10.55
CA LEU A 328 -15.71 -4.92 -10.51
C LEU A 328 -16.56 -4.38 -9.35
N LEU A 329 -17.78 -4.90 -9.17
CA LEU A 329 -18.70 -4.48 -8.11
C LEU A 329 -18.17 -4.84 -6.72
N LEU A 330 -17.63 -6.06 -6.55
CA LEU A 330 -17.06 -6.50 -5.28
C LEU A 330 -15.89 -5.61 -4.86
N TRP A 331 -14.93 -5.37 -5.75
CA TRP A 331 -13.81 -4.50 -5.44
C TRP A 331 -14.23 -3.05 -5.21
N THR A 332 -15.16 -2.52 -6.02
CA THR A 332 -15.67 -1.16 -5.83
C THR A 332 -16.35 -1.01 -4.48
N GLY A 333 -17.16 -1.97 -4.06
CA GLY A 333 -17.80 -2.00 -2.74
C GLY A 333 -16.77 -2.04 -1.61
N ILE A 334 -15.76 -2.93 -1.70
CA ILE A 334 -14.66 -3.02 -0.74
C ILE A 334 -13.91 -1.68 -0.66
N TRP A 335 -13.55 -1.11 -1.82
CA TRP A 335 -12.78 0.12 -1.93
C TRP A 335 -13.52 1.31 -1.33
N LEU A 336 -14.81 1.48 -1.66
CA LEU A 336 -15.65 2.53 -1.08
C LEU A 336 -15.82 2.35 0.43
N ALA A 337 -15.95 1.11 0.92
CA ALA A 337 -16.06 0.84 2.34
C ALA A 337 -14.77 1.16 3.12
N VAL A 338 -13.59 0.92 2.52
CA VAL A 338 -12.29 1.37 3.09
C VAL A 338 -12.25 2.89 3.19
N GLY A 339 -12.63 3.61 2.12
CA GLY A 339 -12.71 5.06 2.11
C GLY A 339 -13.67 5.61 3.17
N TRP A 340 -14.87 5.01 3.26
CA TRP A 340 -15.88 5.36 4.26
C TRP A 340 -15.36 5.15 5.69
N LYS A 341 -14.72 4.02 5.97
CA LYS A 341 -14.13 3.76 7.29
C LYS A 341 -12.98 4.71 7.63
N GLY A 342 -12.13 5.03 6.67
CA GLY A 342 -11.10 6.07 6.82
C GLY A 342 -11.71 7.44 7.15
N TRP A 343 -12.80 7.80 6.45
CA TRP A 343 -13.52 9.06 6.66
C TRP A 343 -14.20 9.16 8.03
N THR A 344 -14.86 8.09 8.48
CA THR A 344 -15.50 8.06 9.81
C THR A 344 -14.46 8.14 10.93
N HIS A 345 -13.28 7.58 10.72
CA HIS A 345 -12.16 7.63 11.68
C HIS A 345 -11.16 8.76 11.41
N ARG A 346 -11.50 9.78 10.61
CA ARG A 346 -10.59 10.88 10.22
C ARG A 346 -10.05 11.72 11.39
N HIS A 347 -10.60 11.58 12.59
CA HIS A 347 -10.11 12.24 13.80
C HIS A 347 -8.99 11.44 14.50
N ASP A 348 -8.86 10.15 14.21
CA ASP A 348 -7.79 9.28 14.70
C ASP A 348 -6.60 9.26 13.72
N PRO A 349 -5.33 9.25 14.20
CA PRO A 349 -4.17 9.21 13.30
C PRO A 349 -4.15 8.02 12.35
N LEU A 350 -4.58 6.83 12.79
CA LEU A 350 -4.60 5.65 11.93
C LEU A 350 -5.71 5.77 10.87
N GLY A 351 -6.89 6.30 11.24
CA GLY A 351 -7.96 6.60 10.28
C GLY A 351 -7.52 7.60 9.20
N ARG A 352 -6.71 8.60 9.57
CA ARG A 352 -6.09 9.54 8.62
C ARG A 352 -5.08 8.87 7.69
N VAL A 353 -4.30 7.90 8.17
CA VAL A 353 -3.40 7.13 7.30
C VAL A 353 -4.21 6.34 6.27
N VAL A 354 -5.27 5.65 6.71
CA VAL A 354 -6.16 4.90 5.80
C VAL A 354 -6.78 5.83 4.76
N LEU A 355 -7.35 6.97 5.18
CA LEU A 355 -7.97 7.94 4.28
C LEU A 355 -6.96 8.56 3.31
N GLY A 356 -5.77 8.92 3.76
CA GLY A 356 -4.71 9.48 2.92
C GLY A 356 -4.23 8.50 1.86
N LEU A 357 -3.97 7.24 2.24
CA LEU A 357 -3.61 6.17 1.31
C LEU A 357 -4.74 5.86 0.33
N TRP A 358 -5.99 5.88 0.80
CA TRP A 358 -7.15 5.65 -0.04
C TRP A 358 -7.36 6.77 -1.07
N LEU A 359 -7.23 8.04 -0.67
CA LEU A 359 -7.33 9.19 -1.59
C LEU A 359 -6.21 9.15 -2.64
N PHE A 360 -4.98 8.93 -2.18
CA PHE A 360 -3.81 8.81 -3.06
C PHE A 360 -3.97 7.64 -4.04
N GLY A 361 -4.31 6.46 -3.51
CA GLY A 361 -4.54 5.25 -4.30
C GLY A 361 -5.67 5.41 -5.31
N THR A 362 -6.78 6.05 -4.94
CA THR A 362 -7.95 6.26 -5.80
C THR A 362 -7.60 7.05 -7.06
N VAL A 363 -6.71 8.04 -6.96
CA VAL A 363 -6.26 8.78 -8.14
C VAL A 363 -5.25 7.95 -8.94
N LEU A 364 -4.29 7.33 -8.27
CA LEU A 364 -3.18 6.63 -8.93
C LEU A 364 -3.65 5.43 -9.77
N VAL A 365 -4.56 4.62 -9.24
CA VAL A 365 -5.06 3.40 -9.90
C VAL A 365 -5.93 3.68 -11.13
N GLN A 366 -6.32 4.93 -11.38
CA GLN A 366 -7.07 5.32 -12.58
C GLN A 366 -6.18 5.50 -13.82
N PHE A 367 -4.91 5.78 -13.60
CA PHE A 367 -4.01 6.29 -14.62
C PHE A 367 -2.75 5.45 -14.81
N ASP A 368 -2.41 4.69 -13.78
CA ASP A 368 -1.26 3.82 -13.75
C ASP A 368 -1.63 2.54 -12.98
N LEU A 369 -0.81 1.50 -13.16
CA LEU A 369 -0.78 0.31 -12.30
C LEU A 369 -2.05 -0.56 -12.35
N PRO A 370 -2.21 -1.37 -13.41
CA PRO A 370 -3.46 -2.09 -13.70
C PRO A 370 -3.70 -3.30 -12.77
N TYR A 371 -2.68 -3.81 -12.10
CA TYR A 371 -2.73 -5.12 -11.45
C TYR A 371 -3.14 -5.03 -9.97
N LEU A 372 -4.39 -5.39 -9.68
CA LEU A 372 -4.90 -5.58 -8.32
C LEU A 372 -4.50 -6.94 -7.73
N LEU A 373 -4.75 -8.02 -8.48
CA LEU A 373 -4.57 -9.42 -8.07
C LEU A 373 -3.27 -10.03 -8.59
N ALA A 374 -2.15 -9.37 -8.30
CA ALA A 374 -0.82 -9.79 -8.68
C ALA A 374 0.09 -9.96 -7.47
N SER A 375 1.30 -10.48 -7.71
CA SER A 375 2.36 -10.55 -6.72
C SER A 375 2.62 -9.19 -6.03
N PRO A 376 3.20 -9.19 -4.81
CA PRO A 376 3.49 -7.98 -4.05
C PRO A 376 4.33 -7.00 -4.86
N ARG A 377 3.68 -5.92 -5.26
CA ARG A 377 4.23 -4.80 -6.02
C ARG A 377 3.92 -3.51 -5.28
N PRO A 378 4.52 -2.37 -5.68
CA PRO A 378 4.23 -1.08 -5.06
C PRO A 378 2.74 -0.75 -4.98
N THR A 379 1.91 -1.30 -5.87
CA THR A 379 0.44 -1.25 -5.80
C THR A 379 -0.14 -1.65 -4.45
N TRP A 380 0.41 -2.69 -3.83
CA TRP A 380 -0.06 -3.19 -2.54
C TRP A 380 0.02 -2.12 -1.45
N LEU A 381 0.94 -1.16 -1.55
CA LEU A 381 1.12 -0.10 -0.54
C LEU A 381 -0.06 0.89 -0.51
N PHE A 382 -0.82 0.99 -1.59
CA PHE A 382 -1.98 1.88 -1.69
C PHE A 382 -3.26 1.15 -2.14
N THR A 383 -3.28 -0.18 -2.18
CA THR A 383 -4.49 -1.00 -2.34
C THR A 383 -4.73 -1.92 -1.14
N TRP A 384 -3.85 -2.90 -0.93
CA TRP A 384 -3.99 -3.91 0.11
C TRP A 384 -3.58 -3.42 1.51
N LEU A 385 -2.58 -2.53 1.61
CA LEU A 385 -2.17 -1.92 2.87
C LEU A 385 -3.25 -1.03 3.52
N PRO A 386 -3.92 -0.10 2.81
CA PRO A 386 -5.03 0.66 3.42
C PRO A 386 -6.19 -0.25 3.85
N LEU A 387 -6.46 -1.34 3.13
CA LEU A 387 -7.41 -2.36 3.57
C LEU A 387 -6.94 -3.03 4.88
N ALA A 388 -5.69 -3.49 4.96
CA ALA A 388 -5.13 -4.11 6.16
C ALA A 388 -5.17 -3.18 7.40
N LEU A 389 -4.84 -1.90 7.20
CA LEU A 389 -4.94 -0.86 8.23
C LEU A 389 -6.40 -0.61 8.64
N CYS A 390 -7.32 -0.62 7.68
CA CYS A 390 -8.76 -0.49 7.93
C CYS A 390 -9.32 -1.64 8.78
N LEU A 391 -8.82 -2.86 8.58
CA LEU A 391 -9.14 -4.02 9.42
C LEU A 391 -8.67 -3.83 10.87
N SER A 392 -7.52 -3.16 11.09
CA SER A 392 -7.04 -2.83 12.44
C SER A 392 -7.92 -1.80 13.16
N LEU A 393 -8.49 -0.83 12.43
CA LEU A 393 -9.44 0.14 13.01
C LEU A 393 -10.69 -0.57 13.58
N GLU A 394 -11.22 -1.54 12.85
CA GLU A 394 -12.40 -2.29 13.25
C GLU A 394 -12.17 -3.12 14.51
N GLN A 395 -11.02 -3.78 14.62
CA GLN A 395 -10.71 -4.57 15.81
C GLN A 395 -10.61 -3.72 17.07
N ARG A 396 -10.03 -2.53 16.96
CA ARG A 396 -9.99 -1.57 18.07
C ARG A 396 -11.40 -1.16 18.51
N SER A 397 -12.32 -0.96 17.57
CA SER A 397 -13.71 -0.62 17.92
C SER A 397 -14.43 -1.77 18.66
N LEU A 398 -14.03 -3.02 18.40
CA LEU A 398 -14.59 -4.22 19.04
C LEU A 398 -13.91 -4.59 20.36
N THR A 399 -12.73 -4.02 20.63
CA THR A 399 -12.00 -4.16 21.91
C THR A 399 -11.87 -2.78 22.54
N PRO A 400 -12.92 -2.29 23.23
CA PRO A 400 -12.80 -1.07 24.01
C PRO A 400 -11.64 -1.26 24.97
N SER A 401 -10.64 -0.38 24.91
CA SER A 401 -9.64 -0.26 25.95
C SER A 401 -10.37 -0.10 27.27
N ALA A 402 -10.20 -1.06 28.19
CA ALA A 402 -10.62 -0.88 29.57
C ALA A 402 -9.96 0.42 30.08
N ASN A 403 -10.79 1.45 30.29
CA ASN A 403 -10.56 2.78 30.87
C ASN A 403 -9.19 3.47 30.66
N PRO A 404 -9.15 4.69 30.10
CA PRO A 404 -8.34 5.72 30.73
C PRO A 404 -9.10 6.23 31.96
N ALA A 405 -8.51 6.05 33.14
CA ALA A 405 -8.89 6.77 34.35
C ALA A 405 -8.70 8.28 34.19
#